data_AF-A0AAV7IMN9-F1
#
_entry.id   AF-A0AAV7IMN9-F1
#
_cell.length_a   1.000
_cell.length_b   1.000
_cell.length_c   1.000
_cell.angle_alpha   90.00
_cell.angle_beta   90.00
_cell.angle_gamma   90.00
#
_symmetry.space_group_name_H-M   'P 1'
#
loop_
_entity.id
_entity.type
_entity.pdbx_description
1 polymer ?
#
loop_
_entity_poly.entity_id
_entity_poly.type
_entity_poly.pdbx_seq_one_letter_code
_entity_poly.pdbx_strand_id
1 'polypeptide(L)'
;MSSIKKASGLSFTSRTTFGIEEEPHYDDMTDEELKSCLELSIRTNRILSLESDVFERYLAHHDPQSLQTMTQVLETAKIISSQMTQSSSRIQSSADSTAGISLTKASSPLSPTSSSSIRTFSGSRGFASILTTNPSPKGLRITLSHRIEMANKEIDEMKKQLVACEKQIARKRSNFTAELEEIELRIRDIDEAKEQLEIHVVKKGADKTGKISADKFLRYMETWTKAVDRVIDKLRLKSLTIKSQIKKARLQLRQREELGETLHLIDFQALAIENEEYLKKIDDKNHQLGQLKKITGRYNIELSNCKEQLTEQQASLKNTLKEIDVKKNQIEKLKKDLELSQLHIQQMDEQIVEITKALDGYEMPDVIDFIRVQLELEEMKKTYKRIERHKHIQKSTLRAFKKRQTRLQSIKANTDSIKAIN
;
A
#
# COMPACT_ATOMS: atom_id res chain seq x y z
N MET A 1 42.82 46.43 9.19
CA MET A 1 41.77 45.69 8.46
C MET A 1 42.45 44.80 7.45
N SER A 2 42.18 43.50 7.54
CA SER A 2 42.87 42.43 6.84
C SER A 2 42.55 42.40 5.34
N SER A 3 43.57 42.39 4.50
CA SER A 3 43.46 41.99 3.10
C SER A 3 44.14 40.63 2.93
N ILE A 4 43.36 39.57 3.15
CA ILE A 4 43.74 38.18 2.90
C ILE A 4 43.72 37.99 1.37
N LYS A 5 44.91 38.01 0.76
CA LYS A 5 45.10 37.46 -0.59
C LYS A 5 45.00 35.93 -0.46
N LYS A 6 43.91 35.37 -1.00
CA LYS A 6 43.70 33.94 -1.14
C LYS A 6 44.84 33.35 -1.98
N ALA A 7 45.70 32.57 -1.36
CA ALA A 7 46.58 31.65 -2.06
C ALA A 7 45.71 30.56 -2.69
N SER A 8 45.60 30.59 -4.01
CA SER A 8 45.00 29.54 -4.83
C SER A 8 45.86 28.29 -4.73
N GLY A 9 45.46 27.36 -3.86
CA GLY A 9 45.98 25.99 -3.86
C GLY A 9 45.52 25.27 -5.12
N LEU A 10 46.31 25.37 -6.20
CA LEU A 10 46.18 24.52 -7.36
C LEU A 10 46.59 23.10 -6.96
N SER A 11 45.61 22.21 -6.94
CA SER A 11 45.76 20.77 -6.76
C SER A 11 46.54 20.18 -7.94
N PHE A 12 47.86 20.08 -7.83
CA PHE A 12 48.70 19.29 -8.74
C PHE A 12 48.62 17.81 -8.36
N THR A 13 47.41 17.26 -8.31
CA THR A 13 47.16 15.83 -8.14
C THR A 13 46.68 15.27 -9.47
N SER A 14 47.56 15.28 -10.48
CA SER A 14 47.38 14.51 -11.71
C SER A 14 48.64 14.62 -12.57
N ARG A 15 49.62 13.71 -12.39
CA ARG A 15 50.48 13.29 -13.52
C ARG A 15 49.75 12.31 -14.44
N THR A 16 48.42 12.34 -14.40
CA THR A 16 47.53 11.78 -15.41
C THR A 16 47.35 12.81 -16.52
N THR A 17 48.03 12.52 -17.63
CA THR A 17 47.45 12.65 -18.96
C THR A 17 47.19 14.02 -19.56
N PHE A 18 48.05 15.03 -19.42
CA PHE A 18 48.04 16.16 -20.37
C PHE A 18 49.45 16.70 -20.59
N GLY A 19 49.77 16.98 -21.86
CA GLY A 19 50.81 17.93 -22.24
C GLY A 19 52.26 17.51 -22.03
N ILE A 20 53.10 17.89 -22.98
CA ILE A 20 54.50 18.19 -22.70
C ILE A 20 54.44 19.42 -21.79
N GLU A 21 54.59 19.24 -20.48
CA GLU A 21 54.87 20.37 -19.59
C GLU A 21 56.38 20.60 -19.62
N GLU A 22 56.76 21.85 -19.89
CA GLU A 22 58.13 22.33 -19.98
C GLU A 22 58.95 21.87 -18.76
N GLU A 23 60.19 21.43 -18.99
CA GLU A 23 61.12 21.13 -17.91
C GLU A 23 61.19 22.35 -16.96
N PRO A 24 60.96 22.16 -15.65
CA PRO A 24 61.03 23.27 -14.70
C PRO A 24 62.40 23.94 -14.82
N HIS A 25 62.42 25.26 -15.04
CA HIS A 25 63.69 26.00 -15.06
C HIS A 25 64.17 26.17 -13.62
N TYR A 26 64.95 25.20 -13.15
CA TYR A 26 65.42 25.11 -11.76
C TYR A 26 66.32 26.27 -11.34
N ASP A 27 66.88 27.01 -12.30
CA ASP A 27 67.82 28.11 -12.08
C ASP A 27 67.15 29.40 -11.57
N ASP A 28 65.83 29.55 -11.76
CA ASP A 28 65.05 30.75 -11.38
C ASP A 28 64.23 30.56 -10.09
N MET A 29 64.26 29.39 -9.46
CA MET A 29 63.47 29.08 -8.26
C MET A 29 64.21 29.43 -6.96
N THR A 30 63.49 29.91 -5.96
CA THR A 30 64.03 30.12 -4.62
C THR A 30 64.30 28.78 -3.89
N ASP A 31 65.22 28.76 -2.93
CA ASP A 31 65.57 27.55 -2.17
C ASP A 31 64.34 26.86 -1.50
N GLU A 32 63.35 27.64 -1.07
CA GLU A 32 62.10 27.11 -0.50
C GLU A 32 61.20 26.45 -1.56
N GLU A 33 61.12 27.03 -2.75
CA GLU A 33 60.39 26.46 -3.89
C GLU A 33 61.07 25.18 -4.39
N LEU A 34 62.41 25.17 -4.43
CA LEU A 34 63.19 24.00 -4.80
C LEU A 34 62.98 22.84 -3.83
N LYS A 35 62.97 23.12 -2.52
CA LYS A 35 62.68 22.11 -1.49
C LYS A 35 61.26 21.55 -1.62
N SER A 36 60.28 22.41 -1.86
CA SER A 36 58.89 21.98 -2.08
C SER A 36 58.76 21.10 -3.33
N CYS A 37 59.40 21.47 -4.43
CA CYS A 37 59.44 20.66 -5.66
C CYS A 37 60.12 19.30 -5.45
N LEU A 38 61.20 19.25 -4.65
CA LEU A 38 61.86 17.99 -4.29
C LEU A 38 60.93 17.08 -3.48
N GLU A 39 60.27 17.60 -2.44
CA GLU A 39 59.32 16.84 -1.63
C GLU A 39 58.13 16.31 -2.46
N LEU A 40 57.58 17.14 -3.35
CA LEU A 40 56.52 16.75 -4.28
C LEU A 40 57.00 15.65 -5.26
N SER A 41 58.24 15.74 -5.75
CA SER A 41 58.82 14.74 -6.64
C SER A 41 59.03 13.41 -5.92
N ILE A 42 59.53 13.43 -4.68
CA ILE A 42 59.67 12.23 -3.85
C ILE A 42 58.31 11.57 -3.61
N ARG A 43 57.30 12.36 -3.21
CA ARG A 43 55.94 11.87 -3.00
C ARG A 43 55.36 11.25 -4.26
N THR A 44 55.52 11.91 -5.40
CA THR A 44 55.02 11.43 -6.69
C THR A 44 55.71 10.13 -7.10
N ASN A 45 57.03 10.03 -6.97
CA ASN A 45 57.77 8.79 -7.21
C ASN A 45 57.31 7.66 -6.29
N ARG A 46 56.99 7.96 -5.03
CA ARG A 46 56.45 6.96 -4.09
C ARG A 46 55.08 6.45 -4.54
N ILE A 47 54.19 7.33 -4.99
CA ILE A 47 52.87 6.95 -5.50
C ILE A 47 53.00 6.10 -6.77
N LEU A 48 53.84 6.52 -7.71
CA LEU A 48 54.10 5.77 -8.95
C LEU A 48 54.68 4.39 -8.66
N SER A 49 55.59 4.28 -7.69
CA SER A 49 56.14 2.99 -7.27
C SER A 49 55.05 2.06 -6.70
N LEU A 50 54.10 2.59 -5.93
CA LEU A 50 52.98 1.80 -5.40
C LEU A 50 51.98 1.43 -6.51
N GLU A 51 51.70 2.34 -7.44
CA GLU A 51 50.87 2.08 -8.62
C GLU A 51 51.48 0.96 -9.48
N SER A 52 52.78 1.03 -9.76
CA SER A 52 53.53 -0.02 -10.45
C SER A 52 53.45 -1.36 -9.73
N ASP A 53 53.66 -1.39 -8.41
CA ASP A 53 53.59 -2.62 -7.61
C ASP A 53 52.19 -3.27 -7.67
N VAL A 54 51.12 -2.47 -7.60
CA VAL A 54 49.74 -2.99 -7.74
C VAL A 54 49.53 -3.61 -9.12
N PHE A 55 50.02 -2.98 -10.19
CA PHE A 55 49.85 -3.51 -11.54
C PHE A 55 50.76 -4.70 -11.82
N GLU A 56 51.98 -4.73 -11.28
CA GLU A 56 52.87 -5.88 -11.40
C GLU A 56 52.28 -7.10 -10.70
N ARG A 57 51.68 -6.93 -9.51
CA ARG A 57 50.97 -8.01 -8.82
C ARG A 57 49.74 -8.48 -9.59
N TYR A 58 48.94 -7.55 -10.12
CA TYR A 58 47.80 -7.88 -10.97
C TYR A 58 48.23 -8.69 -12.22
N LEU A 59 49.28 -8.23 -12.92
CA LEU A 59 49.81 -8.92 -14.09
C LEU A 59 50.44 -10.27 -13.73
N ALA A 60 51.12 -10.39 -12.59
CA ALA A 60 51.66 -11.67 -12.13
C ALA A 60 50.56 -12.72 -11.91
N HIS A 61 49.36 -12.32 -11.50
CA HIS A 61 48.22 -13.23 -11.31
C HIS A 61 47.45 -13.51 -12.61
N HIS A 62 47.30 -12.52 -13.49
CA HIS A 62 46.41 -12.61 -14.65
C HIS A 62 47.10 -12.78 -16.01
N ASP A 63 48.29 -12.20 -16.19
CA ASP A 63 49.07 -12.28 -17.43
C ASP A 63 50.60 -12.20 -17.18
N PRO A 64 51.21 -13.32 -16.73
CA PRO A 64 52.64 -13.37 -16.42
C PRO A 64 53.55 -13.14 -17.65
N GLN A 65 53.06 -13.43 -18.86
CA GLN A 65 53.82 -13.30 -20.10
C GLN A 65 54.02 -11.82 -20.47
N SER A 66 52.99 -11.00 -20.25
CA SER A 66 53.10 -9.55 -20.40
C SER A 66 54.10 -8.93 -19.42
N LEU A 67 54.22 -9.46 -18.20
CA LEU A 67 55.23 -9.01 -17.24
C LEU A 67 56.65 -9.34 -17.72
N GLN A 68 56.87 -10.58 -18.20
CA GLN A 68 58.18 -11.03 -18.69
C GLN A 68 58.66 -10.23 -19.92
N THR A 69 57.75 -9.95 -20.87
CA THR A 69 58.08 -9.13 -22.04
C THR A 69 58.39 -7.69 -21.67
N MET A 70 57.65 -7.10 -20.72
CA MET A 70 57.94 -5.76 -20.19
C MET A 70 59.31 -5.69 -19.50
N THR A 71 59.69 -6.71 -18.71
CA THR A 71 61.02 -6.78 -18.10
C THR A 71 62.14 -6.83 -19.16
N GLN A 72 61.97 -7.63 -20.22
CA GLN A 72 62.94 -7.72 -21.32
C GLN A 72 63.09 -6.39 -22.09
N VAL A 73 61.98 -5.68 -22.33
CA VAL A 73 61.99 -4.35 -22.97
C VAL A 73 62.70 -3.33 -22.08
N LEU A 74 62.46 -3.35 -20.76
CA LEU A 74 63.15 -2.45 -19.83
C LEU A 74 64.66 -2.75 -19.74
N GLU A 75 65.05 -4.02 -19.79
CA GLU A 75 66.46 -4.42 -19.77
C GLU A 75 67.20 -3.99 -21.04
N THR A 76 66.60 -4.21 -22.22
CA THR A 76 67.15 -3.73 -23.49
C THR A 76 67.22 -2.20 -23.56
N ALA A 77 66.22 -1.48 -23.04
CA ALA A 77 66.24 -0.02 -22.95
C ALA A 77 67.36 0.49 -22.02
N LYS A 78 67.59 -0.18 -20.87
CA LYS A 78 68.71 0.14 -19.96
C LYS A 78 70.07 -0.05 -20.64
N ILE A 79 70.25 -1.12 -21.41
CA ILE A 79 71.47 -1.38 -22.18
C ILE A 79 71.71 -0.27 -23.21
N ILE A 80 70.68 0.11 -23.97
CA ILE A 80 70.76 1.19 -24.98
C ILE A 80 71.09 2.53 -24.31
N SER A 81 70.47 2.87 -23.18
CA SER A 81 70.79 4.09 -22.44
C SER A 81 72.22 4.10 -21.92
N SER A 82 72.72 2.95 -21.45
CA SER A 82 74.09 2.84 -20.95
C SER A 82 75.14 3.00 -22.08
N GLN A 83 74.84 2.52 -23.29
CA GLN A 83 75.67 2.73 -24.49
C GLN A 83 75.66 4.18 -24.96
N MET A 84 74.52 4.87 -24.89
CA MET A 84 74.41 6.30 -25.24
C MET A 84 75.18 7.19 -24.25
N THR A 85 75.18 6.85 -22.95
CA THR A 85 75.98 7.60 -21.96
C THR A 85 77.49 7.38 -22.08
N GLN A 86 77.93 6.27 -22.70
CA GLN A 86 79.35 6.04 -22.99
C GLN A 86 79.83 6.69 -24.29
N SER A 87 78.93 7.15 -25.16
CA SER A 87 79.28 7.80 -26.44
C SER A 87 79.45 9.31 -26.37
N SER A 88 79.16 9.94 -25.21
CA SER A 88 79.41 11.37 -24.98
C SER A 88 80.82 11.70 -24.45
N SER A 89 81.72 10.73 -24.27
CA SER A 89 83.09 10.99 -23.77
C SER A 89 84.19 10.37 -24.63
N ARG A 90 84.14 10.50 -25.97
CA ARG A 90 85.28 10.12 -26.83
C ARG A 90 85.63 11.20 -27.85
N ILE A 91 86.35 12.22 -27.38
CA ILE A 91 87.27 13.04 -28.18
C ILE A 91 88.69 12.71 -27.70
N GLN A 92 89.56 12.35 -28.66
CA GLN A 92 91.03 12.19 -28.60
C GLN A 92 91.63 11.11 -27.67
N SER A 93 92.15 10.03 -28.27
CA SER A 93 93.60 9.85 -28.50
C SER A 93 93.92 8.40 -28.94
N SER A 94 94.88 8.33 -29.86
CA SER A 94 95.60 7.19 -30.45
C SER A 94 96.10 6.12 -29.49
N ALA A 95 96.00 4.85 -29.91
CA ALA A 95 97.09 3.89 -30.10
C ALA A 95 96.58 2.44 -29.95
N ASP A 96 96.91 1.64 -30.96
CA ASP A 96 97.15 0.19 -30.98
C ASP A 96 96.48 -0.71 -29.93
N SER A 97 95.66 -1.65 -30.39
CA SER A 97 96.15 -3.02 -30.60
C SER A 97 95.07 -3.95 -31.13
N THR A 98 95.56 -4.80 -32.02
CA THR A 98 94.93 -5.88 -32.78
C THR A 98 94.51 -7.08 -31.94
N ALA A 99 93.39 -7.69 -32.35
CA ALA A 99 92.95 -9.09 -32.24
C ALA A 99 91.46 -9.10 -31.83
N GLY A 100 90.50 -9.70 -32.52
CA GLY A 100 90.52 -10.68 -33.60
C GLY A 100 89.28 -11.57 -33.42
N ILE A 101 88.42 -11.61 -34.45
CA ILE A 101 87.69 -12.82 -34.92
C ILE A 101 86.48 -13.26 -34.06
N SER A 102 85.23 -12.94 -34.43
CA SER A 102 84.30 -13.61 -35.39
C SER A 102 83.23 -14.43 -34.66
N LEU A 103 81.94 -14.07 -34.76
CA LEU A 103 80.97 -14.50 -35.78
C LEU A 103 80.78 -16.03 -35.83
N THR A 104 79.63 -16.54 -35.36
CA THR A 104 78.70 -17.27 -36.22
C THR A 104 77.27 -17.22 -35.65
N LYS A 105 76.34 -17.20 -36.60
CA LYS A 105 74.91 -16.98 -36.52
C LYS A 105 74.25 -18.20 -37.15
N ALA A 106 73.00 -18.46 -36.75
CA ALA A 106 71.96 -19.13 -37.55
C ALA A 106 72.06 -20.67 -37.70
N SER A 107 70.98 -21.46 -37.84
CA SER A 107 69.53 -21.29 -37.70
C SER A 107 68.80 -22.59 -38.11
N SER A 108 67.60 -22.80 -37.56
CA SER A 108 66.41 -23.45 -38.19
C SER A 108 66.35 -24.98 -38.30
N PRO A 109 65.17 -25.59 -38.58
CA PRO A 109 63.78 -25.28 -38.15
C PRO A 109 63.01 -26.56 -37.73
N LEU A 110 61.73 -26.47 -37.34
CA LEU A 110 60.62 -27.37 -37.77
C LEU A 110 59.31 -27.05 -37.01
N SER A 111 58.24 -26.84 -37.77
CA SER A 111 56.83 -26.76 -37.33
C SER A 111 56.35 -28.12 -36.76
N PRO A 112 55.20 -28.23 -36.05
CA PRO A 112 53.92 -28.38 -36.78
C PRO A 112 52.60 -27.94 -36.07
N THR A 113 51.59 -27.69 -36.92
CA THR A 113 50.15 -28.01 -36.83
C THR A 113 49.29 -27.72 -35.58
N SER A 114 48.35 -26.78 -35.80
CA SER A 114 46.92 -26.73 -35.43
C SER A 114 46.27 -27.80 -34.52
N SER A 115 45.57 -27.36 -33.47
CA SER A 115 44.12 -27.56 -33.29
C SER A 115 43.54 -26.65 -32.19
N SER A 116 42.25 -26.37 -32.32
CA SER A 116 41.39 -25.35 -31.72
C SER A 116 41.14 -25.41 -30.20
N SER A 117 40.98 -24.25 -29.54
CA SER A 117 39.67 -23.84 -28.96
C SER A 117 39.65 -22.49 -28.23
N ILE A 118 38.54 -21.78 -28.48
CA ILE A 118 37.86 -20.70 -27.74
C ILE A 118 38.54 -19.32 -27.70
N ARG A 119 37.97 -18.45 -28.56
CA ARG A 119 38.23 -17.02 -28.67
C ARG A 119 37.45 -16.29 -27.57
N THR A 120 38.12 -15.41 -26.84
CA THR A 120 37.52 -14.19 -26.29
C THR A 120 38.17 -12.99 -26.97
N PHE A 121 37.31 -12.13 -27.49
CA PHE A 121 37.61 -11.01 -28.36
C PHE A 121 38.10 -9.81 -27.54
N SER A 122 39.31 -9.31 -27.82
CA SER A 122 39.59 -7.91 -28.20
C SER A 122 41.04 -7.52 -27.92
N GLY A 123 41.78 -7.12 -28.97
CA GLY A 123 42.82 -6.09 -28.80
C GLY A 123 44.28 -6.38 -29.12
N SER A 124 44.66 -7.45 -29.83
CA SER A 124 46.06 -7.62 -30.29
C SER A 124 46.18 -7.52 -31.80
N ARG A 125 46.60 -6.35 -32.28
CA ARG A 125 47.16 -6.17 -33.63
C ARG A 125 48.57 -5.62 -33.52
N GLY A 126 49.54 -6.46 -33.88
CA GLY A 126 50.81 -6.07 -34.50
C GLY A 126 51.88 -5.43 -33.62
N PHE A 127 52.71 -6.25 -32.96
CA PHE A 127 54.09 -5.89 -32.68
C PHE A 127 54.97 -6.38 -33.84
N ALA A 128 54.82 -5.72 -34.99
CA ALA A 128 55.80 -5.79 -36.07
C ALA A 128 56.08 -4.35 -36.48
N SER A 129 57.35 -3.96 -36.41
CA SER A 129 57.92 -2.64 -36.76
C SER A 129 57.96 -1.58 -35.65
N ILE A 130 59.03 -1.59 -34.85
CA ILE A 130 59.57 -0.38 -34.20
C ILE A 130 61.08 -0.35 -34.46
N LEU A 131 61.46 -0.09 -35.72
CA LEU A 131 62.83 0.27 -36.11
C LEU A 131 62.80 1.28 -37.27
N THR A 132 62.04 2.37 -37.15
CA THR A 132 62.18 3.56 -38.03
C THR A 132 61.78 4.85 -37.30
N THR A 133 62.79 5.67 -36.99
CA THR A 133 62.81 7.15 -36.86
C THR A 133 61.48 7.92 -36.76
N ASN A 134 61.00 8.18 -35.53
CA ASN A 134 60.44 9.48 -35.06
C ASN A 134 59.98 9.35 -33.59
N PRO A 135 60.35 10.25 -32.66
CA PRO A 135 60.07 10.10 -31.25
C PRO A 135 58.75 10.77 -30.90
N SER A 136 57.64 10.06 -31.10
CA SER A 136 56.52 10.21 -30.16
C SER A 136 55.80 8.87 -30.08
N PRO A 137 56.07 8.04 -29.07
CA PRO A 137 55.22 6.90 -28.82
C PRO A 137 53.93 7.45 -28.22
N LYS A 138 52.96 7.82 -29.06
CA LYS A 138 51.54 7.80 -28.69
C LYS A 138 51.11 6.33 -28.57
N GLY A 139 51.88 5.55 -27.82
CA GLY A 139 51.68 4.15 -27.53
C GLY A 139 50.53 4.03 -26.53
N LEU A 140 49.73 2.99 -26.71
CA LEU A 140 48.48 2.72 -26.02
C LEU A 140 48.58 3.01 -24.52
N ARG A 141 48.12 4.20 -24.10
CA ARG A 141 47.95 4.51 -22.70
C ARG A 141 46.78 3.68 -22.21
N ILE A 142 47.04 2.79 -21.25
CA ILE A 142 45.99 2.10 -20.51
C ILE A 142 45.02 3.17 -20.00
N THR A 143 43.76 3.08 -20.44
CA THR A 143 42.70 4.02 -20.08
C THR A 143 42.59 4.10 -18.56
N LEU A 144 42.35 5.30 -18.01
CA LEU A 144 42.17 5.50 -16.57
C LEU A 144 41.13 4.54 -15.98
N SER A 145 40.05 4.29 -16.71
CA SER A 145 39.02 3.30 -16.35
C SER A 145 39.60 1.89 -16.15
N HIS A 146 40.45 1.42 -17.08
CA HIS A 146 41.07 0.10 -16.96
C HIS A 146 42.10 0.04 -15.83
N ARG A 147 42.81 1.13 -15.53
CA ARG A 147 43.70 1.21 -14.36
C ARG A 147 42.94 1.06 -13.05
N ILE A 148 41.81 1.76 -12.93
CA ILE A 148 40.92 1.66 -11.77
C ILE A 148 40.38 0.23 -11.66
N GLU A 149 40.01 -0.39 -12.78
CA GLU A 149 39.54 -1.78 -12.82
C GLU A 149 40.62 -2.77 -12.35
N MET A 150 41.86 -2.66 -12.84
CA MET A 150 42.99 -3.50 -12.42
C MET A 150 43.28 -3.32 -10.92
N ALA A 151 43.31 -2.08 -10.45
CA ALA A 151 43.54 -1.78 -9.03
C ALA A 151 42.43 -2.35 -8.14
N ASN A 152 41.16 -2.21 -8.54
CA ASN A 152 40.03 -2.78 -7.79
C ASN A 152 40.09 -4.31 -7.74
N LYS A 153 40.41 -4.96 -8.87
CA LYS A 153 40.56 -6.43 -8.91
C LYS A 153 41.69 -6.92 -7.99
N GLU A 154 42.84 -6.26 -8.00
CA GLU A 154 43.95 -6.62 -7.11
C GLU A 154 43.58 -6.36 -5.64
N ILE A 155 42.87 -5.26 -5.33
CA ILE A 155 42.34 -5.01 -3.99
C ILE A 155 41.42 -6.15 -3.53
N ASP A 156 40.54 -6.64 -4.41
CA ASP A 156 39.61 -7.72 -4.07
C ASP A 156 40.32 -9.07 -3.91
N GLU A 157 41.33 -9.37 -4.72
CA GLU A 157 42.15 -10.57 -4.53
C GLU A 157 42.98 -10.47 -3.23
N MET A 158 43.55 -9.31 -2.91
CA MET A 158 44.22 -9.06 -1.63
C MET A 158 43.28 -9.27 -0.44
N LYS A 159 42.05 -8.76 -0.49
CA LYS A 159 41.03 -9.00 0.54
C LYS A 159 40.73 -10.49 0.69
N LYS A 160 40.60 -11.21 -0.42
CA LYS A 160 40.35 -12.66 -0.41
C LYS A 160 41.51 -13.44 0.19
N GLN A 161 42.75 -13.09 -0.14
CA GLN A 161 43.95 -13.66 0.46
C GLN A 161 44.04 -13.37 1.96
N LEU A 162 43.67 -12.16 2.40
CA LEU A 162 43.60 -11.79 3.81
C LEU A 162 42.63 -12.69 4.57
N VAL A 163 41.39 -12.84 4.08
CA VAL A 163 40.37 -13.71 4.70
C VAL A 163 40.83 -15.18 4.74
N ALA A 164 41.47 -15.66 3.68
CA ALA A 164 42.04 -17.01 3.65
C ALA A 164 43.15 -17.20 4.69
N CYS A 165 44.03 -16.21 4.84
CA CYS A 165 45.11 -16.20 5.82
C CYS A 165 44.56 -16.17 7.25
N GLU A 166 43.60 -15.29 7.55
CA GLU A 166 42.91 -15.22 8.84
C GLU A 166 42.28 -16.57 9.22
N LYS A 167 41.59 -17.22 8.26
CA LYS A 167 41.02 -18.55 8.46
C LYS A 167 42.08 -19.60 8.75
N GLN A 168 43.23 -19.53 8.08
CA GLN A 168 44.35 -20.44 8.33
C GLN A 168 44.96 -20.22 9.71
N ILE A 169 45.16 -18.95 10.11
CA ILE A 169 45.67 -18.57 11.43
C ILE A 169 44.70 -19.06 12.52
N ALA A 170 43.40 -18.82 12.36
CA ALA A 170 42.39 -19.27 13.31
C ALA A 170 42.39 -20.79 13.49
N ARG A 171 42.51 -21.55 12.39
CA ARG A 171 42.66 -23.02 12.42
C ARG A 171 43.93 -23.46 13.15
N LYS A 172 45.09 -22.88 12.81
CA LYS A 172 46.36 -23.20 13.48
C LYS A 172 46.32 -22.86 14.96
N ARG A 173 45.77 -21.70 15.33
CA ARG A 173 45.58 -21.30 16.73
C ARG A 173 44.71 -22.30 17.49
N SER A 174 43.58 -22.71 16.90
CA SER A 174 42.71 -23.72 17.50
C SER A 174 43.42 -25.07 17.68
N ASN A 175 44.22 -25.49 16.71
CA ASN A 175 44.99 -26.74 16.80
C ASN A 175 46.04 -26.66 17.91
N PHE A 176 46.85 -25.58 17.95
CA PHE A 176 47.85 -25.42 19.00
C PHE A 176 47.23 -25.30 20.39
N THR A 177 46.05 -24.66 20.51
CA THR A 177 45.32 -24.61 21.78
C THR A 177 44.90 -26.02 22.20
N ALA A 178 44.36 -26.83 21.28
CA ALA A 178 43.99 -28.22 21.57
C ALA A 178 45.20 -29.11 21.91
N GLU A 179 46.33 -28.92 21.22
CA GLU A 179 47.59 -29.63 21.51
C GLU A 179 48.14 -29.26 22.90
N LEU A 180 48.08 -27.98 23.29
CA LEU A 180 48.45 -27.53 24.63
C LEU A 180 47.55 -28.16 25.70
N GLU A 181 46.23 -28.11 25.52
CA GLU A 181 45.27 -28.74 26.44
C GLU A 181 45.50 -30.26 26.56
N GLU A 182 45.84 -30.94 25.47
CA GLU A 182 46.17 -32.37 25.47
C GLU A 182 47.46 -32.65 26.25
N ILE A 183 48.50 -31.83 26.06
CA ILE A 183 49.76 -31.96 26.82
C ILE A 183 49.52 -31.71 28.31
N GLU A 184 48.75 -30.70 28.68
CA GLU A 184 48.39 -30.42 30.08
C GLU A 184 47.59 -31.56 30.72
N LEU A 185 46.68 -32.19 29.98
CA LEU A 185 45.99 -33.40 30.42
C LEU A 185 46.96 -34.56 30.61
N ARG A 186 47.88 -34.80 29.67
CA ARG A 186 48.90 -35.85 29.78
C ARG A 186 49.82 -35.66 30.97
N ILE A 187 50.27 -34.43 31.24
CA ILE A 187 51.12 -34.14 32.40
C ILE A 187 50.37 -34.49 33.68
N ARG A 188 49.11 -34.05 33.82
CA ARG A 188 48.26 -34.39 34.97
C ARG A 188 48.06 -35.89 35.12
N ASP A 189 47.74 -36.61 34.04
CA ASP A 189 47.54 -38.06 34.06
C ASP A 189 48.83 -38.80 34.48
N ILE A 190 50.00 -38.33 34.04
CA ILE A 190 51.31 -38.89 34.42
C ILE A 190 51.61 -38.63 35.90
N ASP A 191 51.38 -37.41 36.39
CA ASP A 191 51.61 -37.05 37.78
C ASP A 191 50.67 -37.82 38.72
N GLU A 192 49.39 -37.94 38.36
CA GLU A 192 48.44 -38.80 39.08
C GLU A 192 48.88 -40.26 39.05
N ALA A 193 49.28 -40.81 37.89
CA ALA A 193 49.74 -42.19 37.79
C ALA A 193 51.01 -42.45 38.62
N LYS A 194 51.92 -41.48 38.69
CA LYS A 194 53.12 -41.51 39.53
C LYS A 194 52.75 -41.54 41.01
N GLU A 195 51.88 -40.64 41.46
CA GLU A 195 51.44 -40.59 42.86
C GLU A 195 50.73 -41.89 43.26
N GLN A 196 49.85 -42.42 42.41
CA GLN A 196 49.17 -43.70 42.64
C GLN A 196 50.17 -44.85 42.74
N LEU A 197 51.19 -44.89 41.88
CA LEU A 197 52.25 -45.88 41.94
C LEU A 197 53.04 -45.77 43.26
N GLU A 198 53.46 -44.58 43.66
CA GLU A 198 54.17 -44.35 44.92
C GLU A 198 53.34 -44.78 46.13
N ILE A 199 52.04 -44.48 46.16
CA ILE A 199 51.16 -44.88 47.26
C ILE A 199 50.96 -46.39 47.28
N HIS A 200 50.59 -47.00 46.15
CA HIS A 200 50.14 -48.39 46.11
C HIS A 200 51.29 -49.40 46.07
N VAL A 201 52.39 -49.08 45.39
CA VAL A 201 53.53 -49.99 45.22
C VAL A 201 54.63 -49.68 46.23
N VAL A 202 55.00 -48.41 46.43
CA VAL A 202 56.13 -48.06 47.30
C VAL A 202 55.70 -48.01 48.77
N LYS A 203 54.68 -47.23 49.12
CA LYS A 203 54.25 -47.05 50.53
C LYS A 203 53.47 -48.25 51.08
N LYS A 204 52.49 -48.76 50.33
CA LYS A 204 51.65 -49.91 50.74
C LYS A 204 52.27 -51.27 50.38
N GLY A 205 53.13 -51.31 49.35
CA GLY A 205 53.71 -52.54 48.85
C GLY A 205 55.06 -52.93 49.47
N ALA A 206 55.76 -52.00 50.13
CA ALA A 206 56.99 -52.29 50.86
C ALA A 206 56.72 -53.09 52.14
N ASP A 207 57.45 -54.19 52.31
CA ASP A 207 57.41 -54.96 53.56
C ASP A 207 58.26 -54.27 54.65
N LYS A 208 58.26 -54.78 55.89
CA LYS A 208 59.00 -54.19 57.04
C LYS A 208 60.52 -54.01 56.78
N THR A 209 61.05 -54.68 55.75
CA THR A 209 62.45 -54.63 55.30
C THR A 209 62.70 -53.61 54.16
N GLY A 210 61.67 -52.87 53.72
CA GLY A 210 61.77 -51.88 52.65
C GLY A 210 61.86 -52.45 51.23
N LYS A 211 61.77 -53.78 51.07
CA LYS A 211 61.75 -54.45 49.77
C LYS A 211 60.31 -54.48 49.24
N ILE A 212 60.14 -54.14 47.96
CA ILE A 212 58.85 -54.19 47.26
C ILE A 212 58.65 -55.62 46.75
N SER A 213 57.54 -56.25 47.12
CA SER A 213 57.19 -57.58 46.60
C SER A 213 56.77 -57.51 45.13
N ALA A 214 57.41 -58.34 44.30
CA ALA A 214 57.11 -58.42 42.87
C ALA A 214 55.64 -58.80 42.58
N ASP A 215 55.03 -59.65 43.41
CA ASP A 215 53.62 -60.05 43.25
C ASP A 215 52.66 -58.86 43.46
N LYS A 216 52.95 -57.99 44.43
CA LYS A 216 52.13 -56.79 44.69
C LYS A 216 52.24 -55.79 43.53
N PHE A 217 53.44 -55.62 42.97
CA PHE A 217 53.64 -54.79 41.77
C PHE A 217 52.88 -55.34 40.57
N LEU A 218 52.95 -56.65 40.33
CA LEU A 218 52.28 -57.30 39.20
C LEU A 218 50.75 -57.16 39.29
N ARG A 219 50.17 -57.37 40.48
CA ARG A 219 48.73 -57.17 40.72
C ARG A 219 48.29 -55.72 40.52
N TYR A 220 49.11 -54.75 40.94
CA TYR A 220 48.86 -53.33 40.69
C TYR A 220 48.85 -53.05 39.18
N MET A 221 49.87 -53.51 38.45
CA MET A 221 49.96 -53.32 37.00
C MET A 221 48.77 -53.96 36.28
N GLU A 222 48.34 -55.17 36.66
CA GLU A 222 47.16 -55.81 36.06
C GLU A 222 45.87 -55.00 36.30
N THR A 223 45.71 -54.46 37.51
CA THR A 223 44.55 -53.62 37.87
C THR A 223 44.58 -52.29 37.12
N TRP A 224 45.77 -51.70 36.98
CA TRP A 224 45.99 -50.46 36.23
C TRP A 224 45.69 -50.65 34.74
N THR A 225 46.18 -51.73 34.11
CA THR A 225 45.85 -52.07 32.72
C THR A 225 44.33 -52.20 32.52
N LYS A 226 43.63 -52.92 33.41
CA LYS A 226 42.15 -53.02 33.38
C LYS A 226 41.45 -51.67 33.59
N ALA A 227 42.04 -50.73 34.31
CA ALA A 227 41.51 -49.39 34.47
C ALA A 227 41.69 -48.55 33.19
N VAL A 228 42.87 -48.63 32.56
CA VAL A 228 43.17 -48.00 31.27
C VAL A 228 42.22 -48.48 30.18
N ASP A 229 41.99 -49.80 30.08
CA ASP A 229 41.05 -50.37 29.09
C ASP A 229 39.63 -49.79 29.25
N ARG A 230 39.15 -49.67 30.50
CA ARG A 230 37.84 -49.06 30.80
C ARG A 230 37.77 -47.59 30.38
N VAL A 231 38.86 -46.84 30.55
CA VAL A 231 38.93 -45.44 30.11
C VAL A 231 38.95 -45.35 28.59
N ILE A 232 39.70 -46.22 27.90
CA ILE A 232 39.74 -46.29 26.44
C ILE A 232 38.33 -46.54 25.87
N ASP A 233 37.59 -47.50 26.41
CA ASP A 233 36.23 -47.80 25.94
C ASP A 233 35.28 -46.63 26.17
N LYS A 234 35.38 -45.97 27.33
CA LYS A 234 34.62 -44.75 27.64
C LYS A 234 34.92 -43.63 26.65
N LEU A 235 36.20 -43.40 26.33
CA LEU A 235 36.62 -42.39 25.36
C LEU A 235 36.18 -42.73 23.94
N ARG A 236 36.23 -44.00 23.54
CA ARG A 236 35.70 -44.48 22.26
C ARG A 236 34.21 -44.19 22.12
N LEU A 237 33.40 -44.50 23.14
CA LEU A 237 31.96 -44.23 23.13
C LEU A 237 31.66 -42.71 23.05
N LYS A 238 32.41 -41.90 23.80
CA LYS A 238 32.31 -40.43 23.71
C LYS A 238 32.67 -39.92 22.31
N SER A 239 33.75 -40.44 21.71
CA SER A 239 34.17 -40.09 20.35
C SER A 239 33.07 -40.41 19.32
N LEU A 240 32.45 -41.59 19.41
CA LEU A 240 31.32 -41.97 18.55
C LEU A 240 30.12 -41.05 18.72
N THR A 241 29.79 -40.68 19.96
CA THR A 241 28.68 -39.77 20.28
C THR A 241 28.90 -38.38 19.69
N ILE A 242 30.09 -37.81 19.89
CA ILE A 242 30.47 -36.49 19.35
C ILE A 242 30.46 -36.52 17.81
N LYS A 243 30.99 -37.58 17.18
CA LYS A 243 30.93 -37.75 15.72
C LYS A 243 29.49 -37.77 15.19
N SER A 244 28.58 -38.44 15.89
CA SER A 244 27.15 -38.45 15.56
C SER A 244 26.51 -37.06 15.68
N GLN A 245 26.82 -36.33 16.76
CA GLN A 245 26.35 -34.95 16.96
C GLN A 245 26.86 -34.01 15.88
N ILE A 246 28.15 -34.10 15.51
CA ILE A 246 28.74 -33.33 14.40
C ILE A 246 28.00 -33.64 13.08
N LYS A 247 27.72 -34.91 12.80
CA LYS A 247 26.96 -35.30 11.60
C LYS A 247 25.56 -34.69 11.59
N LYS A 248 24.85 -34.71 12.72
CA LYS A 248 23.53 -34.09 12.88
C LYS A 248 23.59 -32.57 12.68
N ALA A 249 24.55 -31.89 13.32
CA ALA A 249 24.74 -30.45 13.18
C ALA A 249 25.07 -30.05 11.73
N ARG A 250 25.94 -30.80 11.04
CA ARG A 250 26.23 -30.57 9.62
C ARG A 250 25.01 -30.79 8.71
N LEU A 251 24.17 -31.77 9.03
CA LEU A 251 22.92 -31.99 8.30
C LEU A 251 21.95 -30.83 8.50
N GLN A 252 21.78 -30.36 9.74
CA GLN A 252 20.96 -29.20 10.06
C GLN A 252 21.47 -27.93 9.37
N LEU A 253 22.80 -27.73 9.34
CA LEU A 253 23.41 -26.60 8.63
C LEU A 253 23.06 -26.66 7.14
N ARG A 254 23.25 -27.81 6.48
CA ARG A 254 22.88 -27.96 5.06
C ARG A 254 21.40 -27.72 4.80
N GLN A 255 20.52 -28.26 5.65
CA GLN A 255 19.07 -27.99 5.53
C GLN A 255 18.76 -26.50 5.65
N ARG A 256 19.43 -25.79 6.56
CA ARG A 256 19.27 -24.34 6.72
C ARG A 256 19.87 -23.55 5.57
N GLU A 257 20.99 -24.02 5.00
CA GLU A 257 21.59 -23.45 3.80
C GLU A 257 20.66 -23.64 2.59
N GLU A 258 20.11 -24.83 2.38
CA GLU A 258 19.12 -25.10 1.31
C GLU A 258 17.85 -24.25 1.50
N LEU A 259 17.30 -24.17 2.72
CA LEU A 259 16.16 -23.30 3.05
C LEU A 259 16.49 -21.80 2.87
N GLY A 260 17.71 -21.39 3.20
CA GLY A 260 18.19 -20.02 3.06
C GLY A 260 18.53 -19.64 1.62
N GLU A 261 18.96 -20.61 0.81
CA GLU A 261 19.20 -20.45 -0.63
C GLU A 261 17.88 -20.35 -1.39
N THR A 262 16.81 -21.02 -0.92
CA THR A 262 15.46 -20.83 -1.50
C THR A 262 14.80 -19.50 -1.15
N LEU A 263 15.36 -18.70 -0.24
CA LEU A 263 14.74 -17.48 0.24
C LEU A 263 15.70 -16.30 0.13
N HIS A 264 15.74 -15.70 -1.06
CA HIS A 264 16.59 -14.55 -1.33
C HIS A 264 15.93 -13.26 -0.84
N LEU A 265 16.76 -12.25 -0.52
CA LEU A 265 16.28 -10.90 -0.20
C LEU A 265 15.40 -10.31 -1.32
N ILE A 266 15.68 -10.73 -2.57
CA ILE A 266 14.92 -10.35 -3.76
C ILE A 266 13.50 -10.90 -3.69
N ASP A 267 13.28 -12.10 -3.16
CA ASP A 267 11.94 -12.71 -3.06
C ASP A 267 11.08 -11.94 -2.05
N PHE A 268 11.68 -11.47 -0.95
CA PHE A 268 10.99 -10.60 0.01
C PHE A 268 10.65 -9.23 -0.60
N GLN A 269 11.54 -8.66 -1.40
CA GLN A 269 11.25 -7.42 -2.12
C GLN A 269 10.18 -7.63 -3.19
N ALA A 270 10.22 -8.73 -3.94
CA ALA A 270 9.21 -9.08 -4.93
C ALA A 270 7.83 -9.22 -4.26
N LEU A 271 7.76 -9.93 -3.13
CA LEU A 271 6.52 -10.07 -2.37
C LEU A 271 6.03 -8.73 -1.81
N ALA A 272 6.93 -7.86 -1.36
CA ALA A 272 6.57 -6.52 -0.90
C ALA A 272 6.00 -5.65 -2.02
N ILE A 273 6.62 -5.68 -3.21
CA ILE A 273 6.13 -4.97 -4.40
C ILE A 273 4.77 -5.51 -4.83
N GLU A 274 4.59 -6.83 -4.86
CA GLU A 274 3.32 -7.45 -5.24
C GLU A 274 2.20 -7.07 -4.25
N ASN A 275 2.51 -7.04 -2.95
CA ASN A 275 1.57 -6.62 -1.92
C ASN A 275 1.20 -5.13 -2.06
N GLU A 276 2.18 -4.27 -2.35
CA GLU A 276 1.93 -2.84 -2.62
C GLU A 276 1.06 -2.64 -3.87
N GLU A 277 1.28 -3.43 -4.93
CA GLU A 277 0.46 -3.42 -6.14
C GLU A 277 -0.99 -3.86 -5.83
N TYR A 278 -1.18 -4.93 -5.06
CA TYR A 278 -2.51 -5.36 -4.65
C TYR A 278 -3.22 -4.35 -3.77
N LEU A 279 -2.51 -3.71 -2.84
CA LEU A 279 -3.06 -2.63 -2.00
C LEU A 279 -3.57 -1.48 -2.86
N LYS A 280 -2.76 -1.03 -3.84
CA LYS A 280 -3.17 0.02 -4.78
C LYS A 280 -4.41 -0.39 -5.58
N LYS A 281 -4.46 -1.64 -6.03
CA LYS A 281 -5.61 -2.18 -6.77
C LYS A 281 -6.88 -2.25 -5.90
N ILE A 282 -6.73 -2.58 -4.62
CA ILE A 282 -7.84 -2.55 -3.64
C ILE A 282 -8.33 -1.11 -3.45
N ASP A 283 -7.42 -0.14 -3.31
CA ASP A 283 -7.79 1.27 -3.15
C ASP A 283 -8.51 1.82 -4.39
N ASP A 284 -8.03 1.51 -5.59
CA ASP A 284 -8.70 1.89 -6.85
C ASP A 284 -10.12 1.31 -6.93
N LYS A 285 -10.28 0.04 -6.55
CA LYS A 285 -11.59 -0.64 -6.52
C LYS A 285 -12.51 -0.04 -5.45
N ASN A 286 -11.98 0.29 -4.28
CA ASN A 286 -12.73 0.96 -3.23
C ASN A 286 -13.16 2.37 -3.65
N HIS A 287 -12.31 3.09 -4.38
CA HIS A 287 -12.64 4.39 -4.93
C HIS A 287 -13.79 4.28 -5.95
N GLN A 288 -13.69 3.34 -6.90
CA GLN A 288 -14.77 3.05 -7.85
C GLN A 288 -16.07 2.67 -7.15
N LEU A 289 -16.01 1.78 -6.15
CA LEU A 289 -17.17 1.40 -5.35
C LEU A 289 -17.79 2.60 -4.62
N GLY A 290 -16.96 3.49 -4.08
CA GLY A 290 -17.40 4.74 -3.45
C GLY A 290 -18.13 5.66 -4.42
N GLN A 291 -17.65 5.79 -5.67
CA GLN A 291 -18.33 6.56 -6.71
C GLN A 291 -19.68 5.94 -7.08
N LEU A 292 -19.73 4.62 -7.30
CA LEU A 292 -20.99 3.91 -7.60
C LEU A 292 -21.99 4.10 -6.46
N LYS A 293 -21.58 3.97 -5.19
CA LYS A 293 -22.45 4.21 -4.03
C LYS A 293 -23.02 5.63 -4.02
N LYS A 294 -22.24 6.65 -4.37
CA LYS A 294 -22.73 8.04 -4.47
C LYS A 294 -23.78 8.17 -5.58
N ILE A 295 -23.54 7.56 -6.73
CA ILE A 295 -24.49 7.56 -7.86
C ILE A 295 -25.78 6.85 -7.48
N THR A 296 -25.69 5.63 -6.92
CA THR A 296 -26.86 4.88 -6.42
C THR A 296 -27.62 5.67 -5.35
N GLY A 297 -26.92 6.36 -4.44
CA GLY A 297 -27.54 7.23 -3.44
C GLY A 297 -28.33 8.38 -4.06
N ARG A 298 -27.76 9.06 -5.07
CA ARG A 298 -28.47 10.13 -5.80
C ARG A 298 -29.73 9.62 -6.50
N TYR A 299 -29.62 8.52 -7.25
CA TYR A 299 -30.78 7.93 -7.93
C TYR A 299 -31.86 7.45 -6.96
N ASN A 300 -31.48 6.96 -5.78
CA ASN A 300 -32.45 6.56 -4.76
C ASN A 300 -33.22 7.77 -4.21
N ILE A 301 -32.53 8.89 -3.97
CA ILE A 301 -33.17 10.16 -3.57
C ILE A 301 -34.11 10.65 -4.68
N GLU A 302 -33.67 10.67 -5.93
CA GLU A 302 -34.51 11.05 -7.08
C GLU A 302 -35.74 10.14 -7.21
N LEU A 303 -35.57 8.82 -7.06
CA LEU A 303 -36.67 7.87 -7.07
C LEU A 303 -37.66 8.12 -5.92
N SER A 304 -37.15 8.44 -4.72
CA SER A 304 -37.98 8.79 -3.57
C SER A 304 -38.80 10.05 -3.83
N ASN A 305 -38.17 11.09 -4.41
CA ASN A 305 -38.86 12.33 -4.78
C ASN A 305 -39.95 12.09 -5.84
N CYS A 306 -39.66 11.30 -6.88
CA CYS A 306 -40.66 10.92 -7.88
C CYS A 306 -41.82 10.14 -7.26
N LYS A 307 -41.53 9.24 -6.31
CA LYS A 307 -42.56 8.49 -5.57
C LYS A 307 -43.44 9.43 -4.74
N GLU A 308 -42.84 10.40 -4.05
CA GLU A 308 -43.57 11.41 -3.27
C GLU A 308 -44.49 12.26 -4.17
N GLN A 309 -43.97 12.78 -5.29
CA GLN A 309 -44.78 13.51 -6.27
C GLN A 309 -45.93 12.68 -6.83
N LEU A 310 -45.69 11.39 -7.12
CA LEU A 310 -46.74 10.48 -7.57
C LEU A 310 -47.82 10.30 -6.49
N THR A 311 -47.43 10.15 -5.22
CA THR A 311 -48.39 10.03 -4.12
C THR A 311 -49.21 11.30 -3.91
N GLU A 312 -48.61 12.48 -4.08
CA GLU A 312 -49.29 13.77 -4.02
C GLU A 312 -50.30 13.93 -5.17
N GLN A 313 -49.89 13.64 -6.40
CA GLN A 313 -50.76 13.61 -7.58
C GLN A 313 -51.92 12.64 -7.37
N GLN A 314 -51.66 11.45 -6.82
CA GLN A 314 -52.69 10.46 -6.52
C GLN A 314 -53.65 10.94 -5.43
N ALA A 315 -53.18 11.67 -4.43
CA ALA A 315 -54.03 12.29 -3.41
C ALA A 315 -54.92 13.40 -3.99
N SER A 316 -54.35 14.27 -4.84
CA SER A 316 -55.09 15.30 -5.58
C SER A 316 -56.17 14.68 -6.49
N LEU A 317 -55.82 13.62 -7.23
CA LEU A 317 -56.77 12.87 -8.05
C LEU A 317 -57.92 12.31 -7.20
N LYS A 318 -57.63 11.72 -6.03
CA LYS A 318 -58.68 11.25 -5.11
C LYS A 318 -59.57 12.38 -4.60
N ASN A 319 -59.02 13.55 -4.33
CA ASN A 319 -59.79 14.71 -3.86
C ASN A 319 -60.69 15.27 -4.97
N THR A 320 -60.16 15.46 -6.18
CA THR A 320 -60.95 15.89 -7.34
C THR A 320 -62.04 14.89 -7.69
N LEU A 321 -61.79 13.58 -7.59
CA LEU A 321 -62.84 12.56 -7.74
C LEU A 321 -63.96 12.73 -6.70
N LYS A 322 -63.63 13.00 -5.43
CA LYS A 322 -64.63 13.30 -4.40
C LYS A 322 -65.41 14.58 -4.71
N GLU A 323 -64.73 15.63 -5.17
CA GLU A 323 -65.39 16.89 -5.56
C GLU A 323 -66.34 16.69 -6.74
N ILE A 324 -65.94 15.91 -7.75
CA ILE A 324 -66.80 15.53 -8.88
C ILE A 324 -68.05 14.82 -8.36
N ASP A 325 -67.91 13.92 -7.39
CA ASP A 325 -69.04 13.18 -6.82
C ASP A 325 -70.00 14.10 -6.04
N VAL A 326 -69.46 15.03 -5.26
CA VAL A 326 -70.24 16.08 -4.59
C VAL A 326 -70.98 16.95 -5.61
N LYS A 327 -70.31 17.39 -6.68
CA LYS A 327 -70.92 18.20 -7.74
C LYS A 327 -71.99 17.43 -8.51
N LYS A 328 -71.79 16.15 -8.80
CA LYS A 328 -72.82 15.27 -9.40
C LYS A 328 -74.06 15.21 -8.52
N ASN A 329 -73.90 14.95 -7.22
CA ASN A 329 -75.01 14.91 -6.28
C ASN A 329 -75.75 16.26 -6.20
N GLN A 330 -75.02 17.38 -6.31
CA GLN A 330 -75.64 18.71 -6.32
C GLN A 330 -76.39 18.99 -7.63
N ILE A 331 -75.87 18.55 -8.77
CA ILE A 331 -76.58 18.60 -10.06
C ILE A 331 -77.87 17.77 -9.99
N GLU A 332 -77.85 16.58 -9.39
CA GLU A 332 -79.06 15.77 -9.23
C GLU A 332 -80.12 16.47 -8.37
N LYS A 333 -79.73 17.14 -7.27
CA LYS A 333 -80.65 17.94 -6.46
C LYS A 333 -81.24 19.10 -7.25
N LEU A 334 -80.40 19.87 -7.93
CA LEU A 334 -80.86 21.00 -8.76
C LEU A 334 -81.78 20.55 -9.90
N LYS A 335 -81.55 19.38 -10.49
CA LYS A 335 -82.46 18.80 -11.50
C LYS A 335 -83.84 18.51 -10.90
N LYS A 336 -83.91 17.95 -9.70
CA LYS A 336 -85.18 17.72 -8.99
C LYS A 336 -85.88 19.03 -8.66
N ASP A 337 -85.15 20.03 -8.16
CA ASP A 337 -85.71 21.35 -7.86
C ASP A 337 -86.23 22.05 -9.13
N LEU A 338 -85.52 21.92 -10.25
CA LEU A 338 -85.96 22.41 -11.56
C LEU A 338 -87.27 21.75 -11.99
N GLU A 339 -87.38 20.44 -11.86
CA GLU A 339 -88.58 19.67 -12.21
C GLU A 339 -89.79 20.09 -11.35
N LEU A 340 -89.59 20.29 -10.04
CA LEU A 340 -90.61 20.84 -9.14
C LEU A 340 -91.02 22.26 -9.53
N SER A 341 -90.05 23.12 -9.85
CA SER A 341 -90.33 24.50 -10.27
C SER A 341 -91.07 24.55 -11.60
N GLN A 342 -90.76 23.65 -12.55
CA GLN A 342 -91.49 23.54 -13.82
C GLN A 342 -92.94 23.12 -13.60
N LEU A 343 -93.18 22.16 -12.70
CA LEU A 343 -94.53 21.75 -12.32
C LEU A 343 -95.29 22.92 -11.68
N HIS A 344 -94.64 23.69 -10.80
CA HIS A 344 -95.25 24.88 -10.22
C HIS A 344 -95.55 25.97 -11.26
N ILE A 345 -94.68 26.18 -12.23
CA ILE A 345 -94.94 27.11 -13.35
C ILE A 345 -96.17 26.63 -14.15
N GLN A 346 -96.27 25.34 -14.47
CA GLN A 346 -97.44 24.79 -15.15
C GLN A 346 -98.75 25.02 -14.36
N GLN A 347 -98.72 24.80 -13.05
CA GLN A 347 -99.87 25.08 -12.18
C GLN A 347 -100.25 26.57 -12.18
N MET A 348 -99.25 27.46 -12.15
CA MET A 348 -99.49 28.90 -12.19
C MET A 348 -100.02 29.35 -13.56
N ASP A 349 -99.51 28.79 -14.66
CA ASP A 349 -100.04 29.04 -16.00
C ASP A 349 -101.49 28.56 -16.14
N GLU A 350 -101.84 27.40 -15.57
CA GLU A 350 -103.23 26.92 -15.49
C GLU A 350 -104.12 27.91 -14.72
N GLN A 351 -103.66 28.40 -13.56
CA GLN A 351 -104.38 29.41 -12.78
C GLN A 351 -104.56 30.73 -13.55
N ILE A 352 -103.55 31.17 -14.30
CA ILE A 352 -103.64 32.37 -15.14
C ILE A 352 -104.70 32.18 -16.23
N VAL A 353 -104.76 31.00 -16.87
CA VAL A 353 -105.79 30.67 -17.85
C VAL A 353 -107.18 30.68 -17.22
N GLU A 354 -107.35 30.13 -16.01
CA GLU A 354 -108.62 30.17 -15.28
C GLU A 354 -109.06 31.61 -14.97
N ILE A 355 -108.15 32.44 -14.46
CA ILE A 355 -108.42 33.86 -14.17
C ILE A 355 -108.78 34.61 -15.46
N THR A 356 -108.07 34.36 -16.56
CA THR A 356 -108.34 35.03 -17.85
C THR A 356 -109.73 34.66 -18.38
N LYS A 357 -110.14 33.39 -18.29
CA LYS A 357 -111.51 32.96 -18.62
C LYS A 357 -112.56 33.61 -17.72
N ALA A 358 -112.27 33.75 -16.42
CA ALA A 358 -113.16 34.43 -15.49
C ALA A 358 -113.27 35.94 -15.81
N LEU A 359 -112.20 36.55 -16.33
CA LEU A 359 -112.18 37.95 -16.76
C LEU A 359 -112.95 38.16 -18.08
N ASP A 360 -112.79 37.27 -19.05
CA ASP A 360 -113.51 37.32 -20.34
C ASP A 360 -115.02 37.09 -20.16
N GLY A 361 -115.44 36.37 -19.11
CA GLY A 361 -116.84 36.21 -18.72
C GLY A 361 -117.42 37.34 -17.88
N TYR A 362 -116.64 38.37 -17.54
CA TYR A 362 -117.07 39.49 -16.69
C TYR A 362 -117.54 40.66 -17.55
N GLU A 363 -118.82 40.67 -17.93
CA GLU A 363 -119.47 41.87 -18.45
C GLU A 363 -119.92 42.76 -17.29
N MET A 364 -119.39 43.99 -17.27
CA MET A 364 -119.75 45.02 -16.30
C MET A 364 -121.25 45.34 -16.45
N PRO A 365 -122.09 45.07 -15.43
CA PRO A 365 -123.52 45.30 -15.53
C PRO A 365 -123.84 46.78 -15.75
N ASP A 366 -124.75 47.08 -16.69
CA ASP A 366 -125.17 48.44 -17.00
C ASP A 366 -125.78 49.13 -15.76
N VAL A 367 -125.49 50.42 -15.59
CA VAL A 367 -125.77 51.20 -14.38
C VAL A 367 -127.27 51.18 -14.03
N ILE A 368 -128.13 51.09 -15.03
CA ILE A 368 -129.59 50.99 -14.88
C ILE A 368 -129.99 49.67 -14.20
N ASP A 369 -129.34 48.56 -14.54
CA ASP A 369 -129.65 47.24 -13.98
C ASP A 369 -129.11 47.10 -12.54
N PHE A 370 -127.96 47.72 -12.24
CA PHE A 370 -127.49 47.82 -10.85
C PHE A 370 -128.49 48.60 -9.97
N ILE A 371 -129.05 49.70 -10.46
CA ILE A 371 -130.07 50.49 -9.73
C ILE A 371 -131.36 49.68 -9.55
N ARG A 372 -131.78 48.90 -10.55
CA ARG A 372 -132.95 48.02 -10.47
C ARG A 372 -132.78 46.95 -9.41
N VAL A 373 -131.67 46.21 -9.45
CA VAL A 373 -131.36 45.16 -8.47
C VAL A 373 -131.21 45.75 -7.08
N GLN A 374 -130.69 46.97 -6.94
CA GLN A 374 -130.56 47.64 -5.65
C GLN A 374 -131.92 48.10 -5.07
N LEU A 375 -132.84 48.58 -5.91
CA LEU A 375 -134.23 48.85 -5.54
C LEU A 375 -134.96 47.59 -5.10
N GLU A 376 -134.77 46.49 -5.83
CA GLU A 376 -135.34 45.18 -5.52
C GLU A 376 -134.79 44.62 -4.19
N LEU A 377 -133.49 44.83 -3.93
CA LEU A 377 -132.84 44.48 -2.68
C LEU A 377 -133.36 45.34 -1.51
N GLU A 378 -133.65 46.62 -1.73
CA GLU A 378 -134.31 47.47 -0.73
C GLU A 378 -135.75 47.06 -0.44
N GLU A 379 -136.54 46.71 -1.47
CA GLU A 379 -137.88 46.15 -1.29
C GLU A 379 -137.84 44.83 -0.53
N MET A 380 -136.93 43.93 -0.90
CA MET A 380 -136.74 42.64 -0.21
C MET A 380 -136.25 42.82 1.23
N LYS A 381 -135.42 43.82 1.52
CA LYS A 381 -135.05 44.18 2.91
C LYS A 381 -136.25 44.73 3.69
N LYS A 382 -137.14 45.51 3.06
CA LYS A 382 -138.38 46.02 3.70
C LYS A 382 -139.37 44.88 3.97
N THR A 383 -139.54 43.92 3.05
CA THR A 383 -140.38 42.73 3.26
C THR A 383 -139.79 41.81 4.32
N TYR A 384 -138.48 41.57 4.31
CA TYR A 384 -137.78 40.80 5.35
C TYR A 384 -137.98 41.42 6.74
N LYS A 385 -137.77 42.74 6.90
CA LYS A 385 -138.04 43.44 8.18
C LYS A 385 -139.51 43.40 8.61
N ARG A 386 -140.45 43.31 7.67
CA ARG A 386 -141.89 43.18 7.96
C ARG A 386 -142.21 41.77 8.48
N ILE A 387 -141.68 40.74 7.83
CA ILE A 387 -141.81 39.34 8.24
C ILE A 387 -141.11 39.08 9.57
N GLU A 388 -139.94 39.67 9.79
CA GLU A 388 -139.20 39.56 11.04
C GLU A 388 -139.96 40.20 12.21
N ARG A 389 -140.58 41.37 12.00
CA ARG A 389 -141.50 41.98 12.97
C ARG A 389 -142.72 41.09 13.23
N HIS A 390 -143.31 40.50 12.20
CA HIS A 390 -144.44 39.58 12.37
C HIS A 390 -144.06 38.32 13.17
N LYS A 391 -142.89 37.73 12.88
CA LYS A 391 -142.28 36.63 13.64
C LYS A 391 -142.02 37.02 15.10
N HIS A 392 -141.58 38.25 15.35
CA HIS A 392 -141.36 38.75 16.71
C HIS A 392 -142.68 38.92 17.48
N ILE A 393 -143.73 39.45 16.85
CA ILE A 393 -145.08 39.55 17.43
C ILE A 393 -145.63 38.16 17.75
N GLN A 394 -145.53 37.20 16.82
CA GLN A 394 -145.95 35.82 17.04
C GLN A 394 -145.15 35.12 18.16
N LYS A 395 -143.83 35.38 18.26
CA LYS A 395 -143.03 34.89 19.40
C LYS A 395 -143.45 35.54 20.72
N SER A 396 -143.82 36.81 20.72
CA SER A 396 -144.30 37.53 21.91
C SER A 396 -145.66 37.01 22.36
N THR A 397 -146.62 36.79 21.44
CA THR A 397 -147.92 36.18 21.75
C THR A 397 -147.77 34.75 22.26
N LEU A 398 -146.87 33.95 21.68
CA LEU A 398 -146.59 32.58 22.14
C LEU A 398 -145.94 32.57 23.54
N ARG A 399 -145.06 33.54 23.85
CA ARG A 399 -144.53 33.75 25.20
C ARG A 399 -145.61 34.18 26.19
N ALA A 400 -146.53 35.06 25.80
CA ALA A 400 -147.66 35.46 26.64
C ALA A 400 -148.61 34.29 26.93
N PHE A 401 -148.90 33.44 25.94
CA PHE A 401 -149.67 32.20 26.12
C PHE A 401 -148.96 31.22 27.07
N LYS A 402 -147.66 30.98 26.90
CA LYS A 402 -146.88 30.13 27.84
C LYS A 402 -146.86 30.68 29.26
N LYS A 403 -146.80 32.01 29.43
CA LYS A 403 -146.85 32.68 30.74
C LYS A 403 -148.24 32.54 31.40
N ARG A 404 -149.32 32.50 30.60
CA ARG A 404 -150.67 32.22 31.08
C ARG A 404 -150.87 30.75 31.47
N GLN A 405 -150.27 29.82 30.71
CA GLN A 405 -150.34 28.39 30.98
C GLN A 405 -149.58 27.98 32.25
N THR A 406 -148.41 28.57 32.49
CA THR A 406 -147.64 28.39 33.74
C THR A 406 -148.36 28.97 34.95
N ARG A 407 -149.07 30.10 34.81
CA ARG A 407 -149.92 30.68 35.86
C ARG A 407 -151.12 29.81 36.21
N LEU A 408 -151.71 29.12 35.22
CA LEU A 408 -152.79 28.15 35.45
C LEU A 408 -152.28 26.86 36.11
N GLN A 409 -151.06 26.42 35.80
CA GLN A 409 -150.40 25.30 36.47
C GLN A 409 -150.01 25.61 37.92
N SER A 410 -149.56 26.84 38.22
CA SER A 410 -149.28 27.25 39.60
C SER A 410 -150.54 27.39 40.46
N ILE A 411 -151.68 27.75 39.87
CA ILE A 411 -152.98 27.80 40.58
C ILE A 411 -153.48 26.37 40.89
N LYS A 412 -153.26 25.40 39.99
CA LYS A 412 -153.54 23.97 40.23
C LYS A 412 -152.66 23.36 41.34
N ALA A 413 -151.37 23.72 41.38
CA ALA A 413 -150.45 23.26 42.42
C ALA A 413 -150.76 23.83 43.83
N ASN A 414 -151.34 25.04 43.90
CA ASN A 414 -151.72 25.67 45.16
C ASN A 414 -153.04 25.12 45.74
N THR A 415 -153.96 24.61 44.90
CA THR A 415 -155.18 23.93 45.37
C THR A 415 -154.93 22.53 45.93
N ASP A 416 -153.86 21.87 45.50
CA ASP A 416 -153.51 20.52 45.99
C ASP A 416 -152.66 20.55 47.28
N SER A 417 -152.03 21.70 47.61
CA SER A 417 -151.20 21.85 48.82
C SER A 417 -151.96 22.34 50.07
N ILE A 418 -153.21 22.83 49.93
CA ILE A 418 -154.03 23.30 51.08
C ILE A 418 -155.00 22.20 51.60
N LYS A 419 -155.21 21.10 50.86
CA LYS A 419 -155.99 19.94 51.31
C LYS A 419 -155.20 18.95 52.19
N ALA A 420 -153.95 19.25 52.56
CA ALA A 420 -153.05 18.31 53.23
C ALA A 420 -152.68 18.65 54.69
N ILE A 421 -153.05 19.81 55.25
CA ILE A 421 -152.70 20.17 56.64
C ILE A 421 -153.79 21.08 57.26
N ASN A 422 -154.51 20.54 58.26
CA ASN A 422 -155.37 21.19 59.28
C ASN A 422 -156.71 21.82 58.86
#